data_AF-A0AAN3VUE9-F1
#
_entry.id   AF-A0AAN3VUE9-F1
#
_cell.length_a   1.000
_cell.length_b   1.000
_cell.length_c   1.000
_cell.angle_alpha   90.00
_cell.angle_beta   90.00
_cell.angle_gamma   90.00
#
_symmetry.space_group_name_H-M   'P 1'
#
loop_
_entity.id
_entity.type
_entity.pdbx_description
1 polymer ?
#
loop_
_entity_poly.entity_id
_entity_poly.type
_entity_poly.pdbx_seq_one_letter_code
_entity_poly.pdbx_strand_id
1 'polypeptide(L)'
;MILKYVLEDRLGQINQAYVKIGSVDSNFFENYISLRDIQVESHEKAGTDFIRIQQVKTYYNLDYNHKKVELFDTEIIGLQFITPKDEEDMKALREEKAVEVVSGQYPFAKVFKEESEREEQKEFLEVKFSDEYQKIKDAIQDMRNGEHRIHHHLNTIRENIEKLREKYIKPEVVEEPKSILSLDRMLGKYLTIMYEDKIYNLLLRYREIVKEMEERVRRDVERRDDIWEIQMNRVSIFFDIYGINFNGEIKNFNSRLSKNYDNISFKLFGEKGDTIGMIKGELNLLKLDLQATLDIPELNLTGITEFRKYLSDGVASLQQDIQMDKYDVALQGNLTAKRMKLVENPLLEKIQDLEIRYRYNSRDRQLYLNTNFVKNKIDEMKNN
;
A
#
# COMPACT_ATOMS: atom_id res chain seq x y z
N MET A 1 -24.24 -24.85 -7.15
CA MET A 1 -24.51 -24.15 -8.42
C MET A 1 -25.53 -23.02 -8.24
N ILE A 2 -26.77 -23.25 -7.77
CA ILE A 2 -27.77 -22.18 -7.57
C ILE A 2 -27.31 -21.11 -6.57
N LEU A 3 -26.80 -21.50 -5.39
CA LEU A 3 -26.35 -20.56 -4.36
C LEU A 3 -25.26 -19.61 -4.86
N LYS A 4 -24.34 -20.09 -5.70
CA LYS A 4 -23.30 -19.28 -6.33
C LYS A 4 -23.91 -18.13 -7.15
N TYR A 5 -24.80 -18.45 -8.10
CA TYR A 5 -25.44 -17.44 -8.95
C TYR A 5 -26.26 -16.43 -8.14
N VAL A 6 -26.96 -16.89 -7.10
CA VAL A 6 -27.70 -15.99 -6.20
C VAL A 6 -26.74 -15.03 -5.47
N LEU A 7 -25.60 -15.51 -4.99
CA LEU A 7 -24.61 -14.67 -4.33
C LEU A 7 -23.94 -13.68 -5.30
N GLU A 8 -23.61 -14.12 -6.51
CA GLU A 8 -23.07 -13.25 -7.57
C GLU A 8 -24.05 -12.12 -7.90
N ASP A 9 -25.34 -12.42 -8.11
CA ASP A 9 -26.39 -11.43 -8.33
C ASP A 9 -26.53 -10.45 -7.16
N ARG A 10 -26.62 -10.97 -5.92
CA ARG A 10 -26.80 -10.12 -4.73
C ARG A 10 -25.58 -9.26 -4.43
N LEU A 11 -24.38 -9.82 -4.50
CA LEU A 11 -23.15 -9.06 -4.32
C LEU A 11 -22.96 -8.07 -5.48
N GLY A 12 -23.37 -8.41 -6.69
CA GLY A 12 -23.36 -7.51 -7.83
C GLY A 12 -24.31 -6.33 -7.65
N GLN A 13 -25.52 -6.58 -7.13
CA GLN A 13 -26.46 -5.52 -6.74
C GLN A 13 -25.89 -4.62 -5.64
N ILE A 14 -25.22 -5.17 -4.62
CA ILE A 14 -24.57 -4.43 -3.52
C ILE A 14 -23.37 -3.60 -4.00
N ASN A 15 -22.56 -4.14 -4.92
CA ASN A 15 -21.38 -3.46 -5.45
C ASN A 15 -21.68 -2.56 -6.65
N GLN A 16 -22.87 -2.71 -7.23
CA GLN A 16 -23.26 -2.08 -8.51
C GLN A 16 -22.33 -2.48 -9.67
N ALA A 17 -21.55 -3.54 -9.51
CA ALA A 17 -20.56 -4.03 -10.44
C ALA A 17 -20.75 -5.53 -10.63
N TYR A 18 -20.27 -6.07 -11.74
CA TYR A 18 -20.28 -7.52 -11.94
C TYR A 18 -19.40 -8.21 -10.90
N VAL A 19 -19.90 -9.32 -10.36
CA VAL A 19 -19.22 -10.15 -9.35
C VAL A 19 -19.17 -11.59 -9.84
N LYS A 20 -17.97 -12.17 -9.82
CA LYS A 20 -17.71 -13.57 -10.13
C LYS A 20 -17.20 -14.27 -8.88
N ILE A 21 -17.65 -15.50 -8.65
CA ILE A 21 -17.20 -16.36 -7.57
C ILE A 21 -16.76 -17.69 -8.19
N GLY A 22 -15.52 -18.11 -7.98
CA GLY A 22 -15.06 -19.42 -8.45
C GLY A 22 -15.89 -20.57 -7.90
N SER A 23 -15.96 -20.67 -6.57
CA SER A 23 -16.70 -21.74 -5.88
C SER A 23 -17.34 -21.28 -4.57
N VAL A 24 -18.40 -22.01 -4.17
CA VAL A 24 -19.17 -21.79 -2.95
C VAL A 24 -19.34 -23.11 -2.23
N ASP A 25 -18.80 -23.18 -1.01
CA ASP A 25 -19.00 -24.27 -0.06
C ASP A 25 -19.82 -23.72 1.12
N SER A 26 -20.95 -24.35 1.45
CA SER A 26 -21.83 -23.86 2.53
C SER A 26 -22.31 -25.00 3.42
N ASN A 27 -22.30 -24.76 4.73
CA ASN A 27 -22.99 -25.58 5.71
C ASN A 27 -24.15 -24.80 6.31
N PHE A 28 -25.36 -25.04 5.81
CA PHE A 28 -26.57 -24.33 6.25
C PHE A 28 -26.95 -24.61 7.71
N PHE A 29 -26.57 -25.75 8.27
CA PHE A 29 -26.89 -26.07 9.68
C PHE A 29 -26.03 -25.30 10.66
N GLU A 30 -24.80 -24.98 10.26
CA GLU A 30 -23.85 -24.19 11.04
C GLU A 30 -23.88 -22.70 10.67
N ASN A 31 -24.75 -22.32 9.72
CA ASN A 31 -24.74 -21.02 9.05
C ASN A 31 -23.33 -20.59 8.61
N TYR A 32 -22.57 -21.51 8.05
CA TYR A 32 -21.20 -21.28 7.61
C TYR A 32 -21.12 -21.24 6.09
N ILE A 33 -20.31 -20.33 5.55
CA ILE A 33 -20.04 -20.24 4.12
C ILE A 33 -18.56 -19.94 3.85
N SER A 34 -18.03 -20.60 2.83
CA SER A 34 -16.71 -20.36 2.25
C SER A 34 -16.85 -20.06 0.76
N LEU A 35 -16.36 -18.90 0.36
CA LEU A 35 -16.32 -18.43 -1.02
C LEU A 35 -14.88 -18.42 -1.50
N ARG A 36 -14.60 -18.86 -2.73
CA ARG A 36 -13.25 -18.80 -3.32
C ARG A 36 -13.26 -18.08 -4.65
N ASP A 37 -12.13 -17.46 -4.95
CA ASP A 37 -11.84 -16.76 -6.21
C ASP A 37 -12.92 -15.72 -6.53
N ILE A 38 -13.12 -14.79 -5.60
CA ILE A 38 -14.09 -13.71 -5.73
C ILE A 38 -13.45 -12.58 -6.51
N GLN A 39 -14.14 -12.09 -7.53
CA GLN A 39 -13.71 -10.96 -8.34
C GLN A 39 -14.85 -9.94 -8.40
N VAL A 40 -14.53 -8.66 -8.20
CA VAL A 40 -15.48 -7.54 -8.33
C VAL A 40 -14.93 -6.57 -9.36
N GLU A 41 -15.67 -6.33 -10.44
CA GLU A 41 -15.24 -5.46 -11.54
C GLU A 41 -15.10 -3.99 -11.06
N SER A 42 -14.14 -3.27 -11.64
CA SER A 42 -13.94 -1.84 -11.43
C SER A 42 -14.95 -1.01 -12.23
N HIS A 43 -15.46 0.06 -11.63
CA HIS A 43 -16.25 1.09 -12.31
C HIS A 43 -15.36 2.03 -13.14
N GLU A 44 -14.14 2.28 -12.67
CA GLU A 44 -13.23 3.26 -13.25
C GLU A 44 -12.38 2.71 -14.40
N LYS A 45 -12.12 1.40 -14.43
CA LYS A 45 -11.16 0.80 -15.35
C LYS A 45 -11.66 -0.51 -15.94
N ALA A 46 -12.13 -0.44 -17.19
CA ALA A 46 -12.49 -1.61 -17.98
C ALA A 46 -11.34 -2.64 -18.02
N GLY A 47 -11.69 -3.93 -18.02
CA GLY A 47 -10.70 -5.02 -18.03
C GLY A 47 -9.92 -5.18 -16.73
N THR A 48 -10.34 -4.54 -15.64
CA THR A 48 -9.69 -4.61 -14.32
C THR A 48 -10.71 -4.99 -13.26
N ASP A 49 -10.31 -5.86 -12.34
CA ASP A 49 -11.07 -6.09 -11.10
C ASP A 49 -10.64 -5.08 -10.04
N PHE A 50 -11.63 -4.41 -9.44
CA PHE A 50 -11.38 -3.56 -8.28
C PHE A 50 -10.88 -4.40 -7.10
N ILE A 51 -11.57 -5.51 -6.81
CA ILE A 51 -11.24 -6.41 -5.71
C ILE A 51 -11.10 -7.83 -6.26
N ARG A 52 -10.01 -8.49 -5.88
CA ARG A 52 -9.87 -9.95 -5.94
C ARG A 52 -9.67 -10.50 -4.53
N ILE A 53 -10.35 -11.58 -4.19
CA ILE A 53 -10.20 -12.28 -2.92
C ILE A 53 -10.03 -13.77 -3.21
N GLN A 54 -8.94 -14.34 -2.72
CA GLN A 54 -8.69 -15.78 -2.87
C GLN A 54 -9.73 -16.60 -2.11
N GLN A 55 -10.00 -16.24 -0.84
CA GLN A 55 -11.00 -16.94 -0.04
C GLN A 55 -11.62 -16.03 1.02
N VAL A 56 -12.93 -16.18 1.21
CA VAL A 56 -13.67 -15.66 2.37
C VAL A 56 -14.29 -16.83 3.12
N LYS A 57 -14.10 -16.90 4.42
CA LYS A 57 -14.79 -17.84 5.32
C LYS A 57 -15.53 -17.06 6.37
N THR A 58 -16.79 -17.40 6.63
CA THR A 58 -17.59 -16.64 7.59
C THR A 58 -18.78 -17.45 8.10
N TYR A 59 -19.19 -17.16 9.32
CA TYR A 59 -20.50 -17.53 9.83
C TYR A 59 -21.48 -16.40 9.57
N TYR A 60 -22.74 -16.71 9.27
CA TYR A 60 -23.73 -15.71 8.93
C TYR A 60 -25.03 -15.85 9.73
N ASN A 61 -25.76 -14.76 9.90
CA ASN A 61 -27.18 -14.78 10.27
C ASN A 61 -27.98 -13.94 9.28
N LEU A 62 -29.22 -14.35 9.04
CA LEU A 62 -30.13 -13.67 8.14
C LEU A 62 -31.23 -12.98 8.92
N ASP A 63 -31.32 -11.66 8.77
CA ASP A 63 -32.44 -10.85 9.22
C ASP A 63 -33.28 -10.45 8.02
N TYR A 64 -34.31 -11.26 7.74
CA TYR A 64 -35.21 -11.04 6.63
C TYR A 64 -36.08 -9.78 6.80
N ASN A 65 -36.39 -9.38 8.03
CA ASN A 65 -37.24 -8.22 8.30
C ASN A 65 -36.52 -6.93 7.92
N HIS A 66 -35.22 -6.87 8.20
CA HIS A 66 -34.38 -5.72 7.88
C HIS A 66 -33.54 -5.92 6.61
N LYS A 67 -33.72 -7.03 5.88
CA LYS A 67 -32.94 -7.42 4.69
C LYS A 67 -31.43 -7.33 4.93
N LYS A 68 -30.97 -7.88 6.06
CA LYS A 68 -29.58 -7.77 6.50
C LYS A 68 -28.96 -9.17 6.63
N VAL A 69 -27.73 -9.30 6.14
CA VAL A 69 -26.86 -10.45 6.37
C VAL A 69 -25.79 -10.03 7.35
N GLU A 70 -25.77 -10.65 8.52
CA GLU A 70 -24.75 -10.38 9.54
C GLU A 70 -23.65 -11.42 9.44
N LEU A 71 -22.41 -10.98 9.29
CA LEU A 71 -21.24 -11.83 9.17
C LEU A 71 -20.39 -11.80 10.44
N PHE A 72 -19.98 -12.98 10.88
CA PHE A 72 -19.25 -13.23 12.12
C PHE A 72 -18.01 -14.06 11.83
N ASP A 73 -16.97 -13.83 12.64
CA ASP A 73 -15.68 -14.52 12.56
C ASP A 73 -15.18 -14.67 11.11
N THR A 74 -15.26 -13.55 10.38
CA THR A 74 -14.94 -13.53 8.95
C THR A 74 -13.43 -13.53 8.76
N GLU A 75 -12.92 -14.49 7.99
CA GLU A 75 -11.54 -14.53 7.53
C GLU A 75 -11.49 -14.16 6.05
N ILE A 76 -10.64 -13.19 5.69
CA ILE A 76 -10.37 -12.81 4.31
C ILE A 76 -8.92 -13.16 3.98
N ILE A 77 -8.72 -13.98 2.95
CA ILE A 77 -7.42 -14.47 2.51
C ILE A 77 -7.16 -13.97 1.08
N GLY A 78 -5.95 -13.46 0.86
CA GLY A 78 -5.49 -13.06 -0.48
C GLY A 78 -6.26 -11.88 -1.08
N LEU A 79 -6.60 -10.88 -0.27
CA LEU A 79 -7.23 -9.64 -0.75
C LEU A 79 -6.24 -8.82 -1.59
N GLN A 80 -6.67 -8.47 -2.80
CA GLN A 80 -5.92 -7.65 -3.74
C GLN A 80 -6.83 -6.57 -4.33
N PHE A 81 -6.27 -5.38 -4.56
CA PHE A 81 -6.96 -4.27 -5.21
C PHE A 81 -6.37 -3.95 -6.58
N ILE A 82 -7.22 -3.55 -7.53
CA ILE A 82 -6.86 -3.09 -8.88
C ILE A 82 -5.99 -4.12 -9.59
N THR A 83 -6.60 -5.22 -10.02
CA THR A 83 -5.90 -6.33 -10.69
C THR A 83 -6.38 -6.47 -12.14
N PRO A 84 -5.47 -6.38 -13.14
CA PRO A 84 -5.83 -6.60 -14.54
C PRO A 84 -6.44 -8.01 -14.73
N LYS A 85 -7.49 -8.10 -15.56
CA LYS A 85 -8.05 -9.39 -15.97
C LYS A 85 -7.12 -10.06 -16.99
N ASP A 86 -7.01 -11.38 -16.90
CA ASP A 86 -6.32 -12.18 -17.91
C ASP A 86 -7.22 -12.48 -19.12
N GLU A 87 -6.65 -13.08 -20.16
CA GLU A 87 -7.36 -13.35 -21.42
C GLU A 87 -8.54 -14.33 -21.25
N GLU A 88 -8.44 -15.25 -20.28
CA GLU A 88 -9.49 -16.21 -19.96
C GLU A 88 -10.66 -15.53 -19.24
N ASP A 89 -10.38 -14.67 -18.25
CA ASP A 89 -11.36 -13.83 -17.58
C ASP A 89 -12.05 -12.87 -18.57
N MET A 90 -11.28 -12.30 -19.51
CA MET A 90 -11.82 -11.44 -20.56
C MET A 90 -12.73 -12.19 -21.54
N LYS A 91 -12.42 -13.45 -21.86
CA LYS A 91 -13.26 -14.30 -22.70
C LYS A 91 -14.57 -14.68 -21.99
N ALA A 92 -14.50 -15.09 -20.73
CA ALA A 92 -15.67 -15.43 -19.92
C ALA A 92 -16.65 -14.24 -19.80
N LEU A 93 -16.13 -13.01 -19.61
CA LEU A 93 -16.95 -11.80 -19.58
C LEU A 93 -17.72 -11.56 -20.89
N ARG A 94 -17.08 -11.80 -22.04
CA ARG A 94 -17.70 -11.62 -23.35
C ARG A 94 -18.83 -12.63 -23.56
N GLU A 95 -18.66 -13.86 -23.09
CA GLU A 95 -19.65 -14.93 -23.21
C GLU A 95 -20.87 -14.70 -22.30
N GLU A 96 -20.69 -14.23 -21.06
CA GLU A 96 -21.82 -13.94 -20.15
C GLU A 96 -22.61 -12.68 -20.54
N LYS A 97 -21.93 -11.61 -20.97
CA LYS A 97 -22.60 -10.37 -21.46
C LYS A 97 -23.42 -10.61 -22.74
N ALA A 98 -23.11 -11.65 -23.52
CA ALA A 98 -23.89 -12.06 -24.68
C ALA A 98 -25.22 -12.76 -24.30
N VAL A 99 -25.33 -13.32 -23.09
CA VAL A 99 -26.53 -14.01 -22.58
C VAL A 99 -27.51 -13.03 -21.90
N GLU A 100 -27.02 -11.93 -21.32
CA GLU A 100 -27.85 -10.91 -20.64
C GLU A 100 -28.72 -10.04 -21.55
N VAL A 101 -28.58 -10.12 -22.88
CA VAL A 101 -29.35 -9.31 -23.84
C VAL A 101 -30.86 -9.62 -23.83
N VAL A 102 -31.31 -10.69 -23.14
CA VAL A 102 -32.74 -11.09 -23.09
C VAL A 102 -33.46 -10.64 -21.82
N SER A 103 -32.77 -10.25 -20.74
CA SER A 103 -33.41 -9.72 -19.53
C SER A 103 -32.81 -8.35 -19.18
N GLY A 104 -33.40 -7.30 -19.75
CA GLY A 104 -32.98 -5.93 -19.50
C GLY A 104 -32.96 -5.58 -18.01
N GLN A 105 -31.78 -5.61 -17.39
CA GLN A 105 -31.56 -5.10 -16.03
C GLN A 105 -30.10 -4.71 -15.72
N TYR A 106 -29.27 -4.32 -16.70
CA TYR A 106 -28.02 -3.60 -16.40
C TYR A 106 -27.75 -2.50 -17.44
N PRO A 107 -27.59 -1.22 -17.05
CA PRO A 107 -27.44 -0.09 -17.98
C PRO A 107 -26.09 -0.04 -18.76
N PHE A 108 -25.19 -0.99 -18.52
CA PHE A 108 -23.80 -0.96 -18.99
C PHE A 108 -23.59 -1.41 -20.44
N ALA A 109 -24.58 -2.04 -21.09
CA ALA A 109 -24.49 -2.40 -22.52
C ALA A 109 -24.39 -1.18 -23.46
N LYS A 110 -24.83 0.01 -23.00
CA LYS A 110 -24.64 1.28 -23.73
C LYS A 110 -23.24 1.87 -23.56
N VAL A 111 -22.63 1.73 -22.38
CA VAL A 111 -21.30 2.28 -22.08
C VAL A 111 -20.21 1.58 -22.90
N PHE A 112 -20.31 0.26 -23.11
CA PHE A 112 -19.34 -0.49 -23.92
C PHE A 112 -19.32 -0.08 -25.40
N LYS A 113 -20.46 0.33 -25.99
CA LYS A 113 -20.49 0.84 -27.38
C LYS A 113 -19.91 2.25 -27.49
N GLU A 114 -20.18 3.11 -26.52
CA GLU A 114 -19.60 4.46 -26.47
C GLU A 114 -18.10 4.42 -26.09
N GLU A 115 -17.65 3.43 -25.33
CA GLU A 115 -16.23 3.23 -25.00
C GLU A 115 -15.43 2.60 -26.14
N SER A 116 -16.00 1.71 -26.96
CA SER A 116 -15.31 1.24 -28.18
C SER A 116 -15.10 2.37 -29.19
N GLU A 117 -16.04 3.33 -29.27
CA GLU A 117 -15.88 4.55 -30.08
C GLU A 117 -14.88 5.54 -29.45
N ARG A 118 -14.68 5.50 -28.11
CA ARG A 118 -13.59 6.22 -27.42
C ARG A 118 -12.24 5.50 -27.52
N GLU A 119 -12.20 4.18 -27.71
CA GLU A 119 -10.97 3.42 -27.93
C GLU A 119 -10.33 3.78 -29.28
N GLU A 120 -11.13 4.04 -30.32
CA GLU A 120 -10.62 4.63 -31.59
C GLU A 120 -10.08 6.07 -31.38
N GLN A 121 -10.55 6.81 -30.37
CA GLN A 121 -9.96 8.11 -29.99
C GLN A 121 -8.77 7.98 -29.03
N LYS A 122 -8.65 6.89 -28.25
CA LYS A 122 -7.48 6.57 -27.42
C LYS A 122 -6.26 6.25 -28.28
N GLU A 123 -6.44 5.66 -29.45
CA GLU A 123 -5.34 5.40 -30.41
C GLU A 123 -4.65 6.72 -30.84
N PHE A 124 -5.36 7.86 -30.79
CA PHE A 124 -4.78 9.19 -31.04
C PHE A 124 -4.10 9.83 -29.81
N LEU A 125 -4.42 9.39 -28.58
CA LEU A 125 -3.78 9.81 -27.33
C LEU A 125 -2.56 8.95 -26.96
N GLU A 126 -2.56 7.66 -27.28
CA GLU A 126 -1.41 6.76 -27.11
C GLU A 126 -0.20 7.20 -27.94
N VAL A 127 -0.42 7.76 -29.13
CA VAL A 127 0.66 8.33 -29.96
C VAL A 127 1.32 9.55 -29.30
N LYS A 128 0.63 10.30 -28.42
CA LYS A 128 1.24 11.40 -27.64
C LYS A 128 1.91 10.92 -26.34
N PHE A 129 1.35 9.93 -25.64
CA PHE A 129 1.98 9.35 -24.44
C PHE A 129 3.22 8.50 -24.77
N SER A 130 3.28 7.90 -25.96
CA SER A 130 4.47 7.21 -26.49
C SER A 130 5.70 8.12 -26.50
N ASP A 131 5.57 9.36 -26.98
CA ASP A 131 6.70 10.30 -27.08
C ASP A 131 7.19 10.80 -25.71
N GLU A 132 6.30 10.98 -24.73
CA GLU A 132 6.67 11.35 -23.36
C GLU A 132 7.22 10.16 -22.56
N TYR A 133 6.63 8.97 -22.73
CA TYR A 133 7.14 7.73 -22.14
C TYR A 133 8.51 7.38 -22.70
N GLN A 134 8.74 7.59 -24.00
CA GLN A 134 10.03 7.36 -24.63
C GLN A 134 11.06 8.42 -24.23
N LYS A 135 10.69 9.71 -24.09
CA LYS A 135 11.55 10.75 -23.50
C LYS A 135 11.94 10.45 -22.05
N ILE A 136 11.01 9.92 -21.24
CA ILE A 136 11.26 9.53 -19.85
C ILE A 136 12.17 8.30 -19.81
N LYS A 137 11.95 7.31 -20.68
CA LYS A 137 12.78 6.11 -20.79
C LYS A 137 14.21 6.43 -21.27
N ASP A 138 14.34 7.36 -22.22
CA ASP A 138 15.63 7.85 -22.71
C ASP A 138 16.34 8.70 -21.64
N ALA A 139 15.61 9.54 -20.88
CA ALA A 139 16.15 10.25 -19.71
C ALA A 139 16.57 9.30 -18.58
N ILE A 140 15.84 8.21 -18.34
CA ILE A 140 16.18 7.15 -17.38
C ILE A 140 17.40 6.35 -17.86
N GLN A 141 17.55 6.11 -19.17
CA GLN A 141 18.76 5.50 -19.73
C GLN A 141 19.97 6.45 -19.62
N ASP A 142 19.82 7.74 -19.89
CA ASP A 142 20.88 8.74 -19.69
C ASP A 142 21.26 8.90 -18.21
N MET A 143 20.31 8.73 -17.29
CA MET A 143 20.55 8.71 -15.84
C MET A 143 21.22 7.40 -15.37
N ARG A 144 20.84 6.24 -15.93
CA ARG A 144 21.49 4.94 -15.68
C ARG A 144 22.92 4.87 -16.22
N ASN A 145 23.15 5.43 -17.41
CA ASN A 145 24.48 5.59 -18.00
C ASN A 145 25.32 6.64 -17.26
N GLY A 146 24.70 7.41 -16.36
CA GLY A 146 25.32 8.36 -15.45
C GLY A 146 25.97 7.74 -14.21
N GLU A 147 26.60 6.55 -14.31
CA GLU A 147 27.46 5.97 -13.26
C GLU A 147 28.48 7.00 -12.73
N HIS A 148 28.92 7.94 -13.59
CA HIS A 148 29.78 9.06 -13.24
C HIS A 148 29.18 10.03 -12.20
N ARG A 149 27.85 10.25 -12.16
CA ARG A 149 27.22 11.18 -11.20
C ARG A 149 27.05 10.57 -9.81
N ILE A 150 26.85 9.26 -9.75
CA ILE A 150 26.79 8.48 -8.50
C ILE A 150 28.20 8.40 -7.89
N HIS A 151 29.21 8.06 -8.70
CA HIS A 151 30.62 8.12 -8.29
C HIS A 151 31.02 9.53 -7.86
N HIS A 152 30.57 10.57 -8.59
CA HIS A 152 30.81 11.96 -8.21
C HIS A 152 30.16 12.32 -6.88
N HIS A 153 28.90 11.93 -6.61
CA HIS A 153 28.24 12.22 -5.33
C HIS A 153 28.87 11.47 -4.16
N LEU A 154 29.23 10.20 -4.32
CA LEU A 154 29.95 9.43 -3.30
C LEU A 154 31.35 10.01 -3.04
N ASN A 155 32.06 10.44 -4.09
CA ASN A 155 33.32 11.15 -3.97
C ASN A 155 33.14 12.53 -3.32
N THR A 156 32.05 13.23 -3.58
CA THR A 156 31.73 14.52 -2.94
C THR A 156 31.43 14.32 -1.45
N ILE A 157 30.70 13.26 -1.09
CA ILE A 157 30.46 12.89 0.32
C ILE A 157 31.78 12.54 1.00
N ARG A 158 32.64 11.74 0.34
CA ARG A 158 33.97 11.37 0.83
C ARG A 158 34.87 12.60 1.02
N GLU A 159 34.96 13.48 0.03
CA GLU A 159 35.74 14.73 0.10
C GLU A 159 35.23 15.65 1.20
N ASN A 160 33.91 15.75 1.40
CA ASN A 160 33.33 16.54 2.47
C ASN A 160 33.65 15.96 3.85
N ILE A 161 33.68 14.63 4.00
CA ILE A 161 34.12 13.95 5.22
C ILE A 161 35.60 14.21 5.49
N GLU A 162 36.47 14.12 4.47
CA GLU A 162 37.91 14.42 4.61
C GLU A 162 38.16 15.90 4.95
N LYS A 163 37.43 16.84 4.34
CA LYS A 163 37.51 18.28 4.69
C LYS A 163 37.05 18.55 6.13
N LEU A 164 36.04 17.83 6.61
CA LEU A 164 35.62 17.90 8.01
C LEU A 164 36.73 17.34 8.91
N ARG A 165 37.34 16.20 8.56
CA ARG A 165 38.47 15.61 9.29
C ARG A 165 39.65 16.58 9.42
N GLU A 166 40.06 17.22 8.32
CA GLU A 166 41.13 18.24 8.34
C GLU A 166 40.78 19.46 9.21
N LYS A 167 39.51 19.85 9.23
CA LYS A 167 39.01 20.98 10.02
C LYS A 167 38.95 20.67 11.53
N TYR A 168 38.61 19.45 11.93
CA TYR A 168 38.47 19.06 13.34
C TYR A 168 39.77 18.55 14.00
N ILE A 169 40.85 18.34 13.22
CA ILE A 169 42.20 18.07 13.75
C ILE A 169 42.88 19.37 14.24
N LYS A 170 42.42 20.55 13.81
CA LYS A 170 42.85 21.85 14.37
C LYS A 170 41.82 22.32 15.41
N PRO A 171 42.23 22.58 16.67
CA PRO A 171 41.31 22.88 17.74
C PRO A 171 40.86 24.34 17.62
N GLU A 172 39.75 24.57 16.92
CA GLU A 172 39.01 25.80 17.10
C GLU A 172 37.53 25.46 17.24
N VAL A 173 36.90 26.08 18.23
CA VAL A 173 35.55 25.81 18.70
C VAL A 173 34.56 25.93 17.53
N VAL A 174 34.01 24.81 17.07
CA VAL A 174 33.05 24.78 15.96
C VAL A 174 31.64 24.67 16.52
N GLU A 175 30.86 25.76 16.42
CA GLU A 175 29.39 25.72 16.44
C GLU A 175 28.88 24.69 15.43
N GLU A 176 27.83 23.92 15.75
CA GLU A 176 27.29 22.84 14.91
C GLU A 176 27.32 23.21 13.41
N PRO A 177 28.11 22.52 12.58
CA PRO A 177 28.41 23.03 11.26
C PRO A 177 27.18 22.92 10.35
N LYS A 178 26.85 24.01 9.64
CA LYS A 178 25.86 24.06 8.54
C LYS A 178 26.03 22.94 7.49
N SER A 179 27.19 22.26 7.47
CA SER A 179 27.49 21.12 6.61
C SER A 179 26.73 19.83 6.94
N ILE A 180 26.37 19.56 8.19
CA ILE A 180 25.61 18.35 8.57
C ILE A 180 24.18 18.43 8.00
N LEU A 181 23.53 19.59 8.18
CA LEU A 181 22.23 19.92 7.56
C LEU A 181 22.26 19.79 6.03
N SER A 182 23.41 20.03 5.37
CA SER A 182 23.52 19.83 3.93
C SER A 182 23.59 18.36 3.50
N LEU A 183 24.23 17.49 4.30
CA LEU A 183 24.36 16.06 3.98
C LEU A 183 23.04 15.32 4.15
N ASP A 184 22.30 15.57 5.23
CA ASP A 184 20.97 14.99 5.43
C ASP A 184 20.00 15.42 4.32
N ARG A 185 20.04 16.69 3.91
CA ARG A 185 19.27 17.19 2.76
C ARG A 185 19.69 16.52 1.46
N MET A 186 20.99 16.31 1.24
CA MET A 186 21.49 15.61 0.05
C MET A 186 21.07 14.14 0.04
N LEU A 187 21.16 13.44 1.17
CA LEU A 187 20.72 12.06 1.33
C LEU A 187 19.20 11.92 1.13
N GLY A 188 18.41 12.83 1.71
CA GLY A 188 16.96 12.87 1.52
C GLY A 188 16.58 13.05 0.05
N LYS A 189 17.22 13.99 -0.65
CA LYS A 189 17.04 14.18 -2.11
C LYS A 189 17.46 12.94 -2.90
N TYR A 190 18.60 12.36 -2.58
CA TYR A 190 19.09 11.16 -3.25
C TYR A 190 18.11 9.99 -3.09
N LEU A 191 17.66 9.72 -1.86
CA LEU A 191 16.69 8.67 -1.58
C LEU A 191 15.33 8.95 -2.23
N THR A 192 14.90 10.21 -2.25
CA THR A 192 13.69 10.62 -3.00
C THR A 192 13.82 10.20 -4.46
N ILE A 193 14.92 10.54 -5.13
CA ILE A 193 15.15 10.20 -6.54
C ILE A 193 15.24 8.68 -6.73
N MET A 194 16.00 7.98 -5.88
CA MET A 194 16.20 6.53 -5.98
C MET A 194 14.90 5.73 -5.83
N TYR A 195 13.96 6.24 -5.03
CA TYR A 195 12.69 5.57 -4.74
C TYR A 195 11.48 6.24 -5.41
N GLU A 196 11.71 7.26 -6.25
CA GLU A 196 10.66 8.08 -6.85
C GLU A 196 9.63 7.23 -7.59
N ASP A 197 10.09 6.35 -8.48
CA ASP A 197 9.20 5.46 -9.25
C ASP A 197 8.36 4.55 -8.36
N LYS A 198 8.97 3.99 -7.30
CA LYS A 198 8.27 3.08 -6.39
C LYS A 198 7.20 3.83 -5.59
N ILE A 199 7.55 5.01 -5.08
CA ILE A 199 6.64 5.88 -4.34
C ILE A 199 5.51 6.36 -5.26
N TYR A 200 5.85 6.79 -6.47
CA TYR A 200 4.87 7.25 -7.47
C TYR A 200 3.89 6.15 -7.86
N ASN A 201 4.37 4.93 -8.15
CA ASN A 201 3.52 3.80 -8.49
C ASN A 201 2.59 3.39 -7.33
N LEU A 202 3.08 3.44 -6.09
CA LEU A 202 2.25 3.23 -4.91
C LEU A 202 1.14 4.28 -4.81
N LEU A 203 1.47 5.56 -5.01
CA LEU A 203 0.50 6.66 -4.98
C LEU A 203 -0.52 6.57 -6.10
N LEU A 204 -0.11 6.15 -7.30
CA LEU A 204 -1.04 5.92 -8.41
C LEU A 204 -2.05 4.83 -8.06
N ARG A 205 -1.59 3.69 -7.54
CA ARG A 205 -2.46 2.60 -7.12
C ARG A 205 -3.40 3.03 -6.00
N TYR A 206 -2.91 3.78 -5.02
CA TYR A 206 -3.74 4.36 -3.95
C TYR A 206 -4.84 5.26 -4.53
N ARG A 207 -4.50 6.14 -5.47
CA ARG A 207 -5.46 7.04 -6.13
C ARG A 207 -6.49 6.29 -6.96
N GLU A 208 -6.12 5.21 -7.63
CA GLU A 208 -7.08 4.34 -8.33
C GLU A 208 -8.09 3.74 -7.35
N ILE A 209 -7.63 3.26 -6.18
CA ILE A 209 -8.52 2.76 -5.11
C ILE A 209 -9.44 3.87 -4.59
N VAL A 210 -8.91 5.06 -4.31
CA VAL A 210 -9.70 6.20 -3.81
C VAL A 210 -10.81 6.57 -4.80
N LYS A 211 -10.48 6.75 -6.09
CA LYS A 211 -11.48 7.11 -7.12
C LYS A 211 -12.60 6.09 -7.21
N GLU A 212 -12.24 4.81 -7.26
CA GLU A 212 -13.20 3.71 -7.32
C GLU A 212 -14.08 3.67 -6.07
N MET A 213 -13.51 3.93 -4.89
CA MET A 213 -14.27 4.02 -3.63
C MET A 213 -15.20 5.24 -3.61
N GLU A 214 -14.76 6.40 -4.08
CA GLU A 214 -15.62 7.60 -4.19
C GLU A 214 -16.82 7.34 -5.09
N GLU A 215 -16.59 6.72 -6.24
CA GLU A 215 -17.66 6.38 -7.18
C GLU A 215 -18.65 5.37 -6.59
N ARG A 216 -18.16 4.36 -5.85
CA ARG A 216 -19.01 3.41 -5.12
C ARG A 216 -19.82 4.06 -4.01
N VAL A 217 -19.24 4.99 -3.26
CA VAL A 217 -19.97 5.78 -2.25
C VAL A 217 -21.05 6.62 -2.92
N ARG A 218 -20.72 7.35 -4.00
CA ARG A 218 -21.68 8.18 -4.75
C ARG A 218 -22.87 7.35 -5.24
N ARG A 219 -22.58 6.22 -5.88
CA ARG A 219 -23.58 5.26 -6.38
C ARG A 219 -24.43 4.65 -5.27
N ASP A 220 -23.86 4.41 -4.11
CA ASP A 220 -24.58 3.85 -2.97
C ASP A 220 -25.58 4.84 -2.34
N VAL A 221 -25.25 6.15 -2.36
CA VAL A 221 -26.16 7.23 -1.93
C VAL A 221 -27.37 7.34 -2.86
N GLU A 222 -27.20 7.09 -4.16
CA GLU A 222 -28.27 7.17 -5.16
C GLU A 222 -29.24 5.97 -5.11
N ARG A 223 -28.99 4.97 -4.25
CA ARG A 223 -29.83 3.78 -4.15
C ARG A 223 -31.07 3.98 -3.28
N ARG A 224 -32.09 3.19 -3.59
CA ARG A 224 -33.25 2.96 -2.71
C ARG A 224 -32.84 2.12 -1.49
N ASP A 225 -33.51 2.33 -0.36
CA ASP A 225 -33.24 1.65 0.92
C ASP A 225 -33.71 0.18 0.98
N ASP A 226 -34.30 -0.36 -0.09
CA ASP A 226 -34.93 -1.69 -0.09
C ASP A 226 -34.00 -2.83 -0.56
N ILE A 227 -32.70 -2.59 -0.63
CA ILE A 227 -31.68 -3.58 -1.00
C ILE A 227 -31.15 -4.35 0.22
N TRP A 228 -30.63 -5.56 -0.02
CA TRP A 228 -29.96 -6.32 1.03
C TRP A 228 -28.64 -5.67 1.45
N GLU A 229 -28.35 -5.69 2.74
CA GLU A 229 -27.13 -5.13 3.33
C GLU A 229 -26.29 -6.23 4.01
N ILE A 230 -24.98 -6.14 3.90
CA ILE A 230 -24.06 -7.02 4.61
C ILE A 230 -23.43 -6.23 5.75
N GLN A 231 -23.66 -6.68 6.97
CA GLN A 231 -23.02 -6.16 8.17
C GLN A 231 -21.88 -7.07 8.58
N MET A 232 -20.68 -6.53 8.57
CA MET A 232 -19.47 -7.19 9.04
C MET A 232 -19.31 -6.86 10.53
N ASN A 233 -19.65 -7.81 11.40
CA ASN A 233 -19.53 -7.63 12.85
C ASN A 233 -18.08 -7.80 13.30
N ARG A 234 -17.36 -8.74 12.69
CA ARG A 234 -15.96 -9.01 12.98
C ARG A 234 -15.27 -9.60 11.75
N VAL A 235 -14.15 -8.99 11.37
CA VAL A 235 -13.30 -9.48 10.28
C VAL A 235 -11.86 -9.54 10.78
N SER A 236 -11.27 -10.72 10.68
CA SER A 236 -9.87 -10.98 10.95
C SER A 236 -9.02 -10.48 9.77
N ILE A 237 -8.00 -9.70 10.08
CA ILE A 237 -7.08 -9.10 9.12
C ILE A 237 -5.64 -9.55 9.41
N PHE A 238 -4.90 -9.85 8.34
CA PHE A 238 -3.54 -10.39 8.39
C PHE A 238 -2.64 -9.67 7.41
N PHE A 239 -1.43 -9.28 7.83
CA PHE A 239 -0.43 -8.63 6.98
C PHE A 239 0.98 -9.10 7.36
N ASP A 240 1.88 -9.25 6.39
CA ASP A 240 3.31 -9.40 6.66
C ASP A 240 4.00 -8.04 6.43
N ILE A 241 4.72 -7.57 7.45
CA ILE A 241 5.56 -6.37 7.35
C ILE A 241 6.91 -6.68 7.98
N TYR A 242 8.00 -6.50 7.21
CA TYR A 242 9.36 -6.83 7.60
C TYR A 242 9.54 -8.28 8.09
N GLY A 243 8.73 -9.20 7.54
CA GLY A 243 8.70 -10.61 7.92
C GLY A 243 8.11 -10.88 9.30
N ILE A 244 7.34 -9.94 9.86
CA ILE A 244 6.47 -10.12 11.04
C ILE A 244 5.04 -10.28 10.52
N ASN A 245 4.38 -11.36 10.90
CA ASN A 245 2.98 -11.60 10.59
C ASN A 245 2.09 -10.89 11.62
N PHE A 246 1.49 -9.78 11.23
CA PHE A 246 0.51 -9.04 12.02
C PHE A 246 -0.88 -9.63 11.84
N ASN A 247 -1.58 -9.85 12.95
CA ASN A 247 -2.98 -10.27 12.97
C ASN A 247 -3.81 -9.40 13.92
N GLY A 248 -5.07 -9.17 13.57
CA GLY A 248 -6.02 -8.47 14.42
C GLY A 248 -7.43 -8.49 13.83
N GLU A 249 -8.31 -7.66 14.38
CA GLU A 249 -9.72 -7.63 13.99
C GLU A 249 -10.17 -6.19 13.70
N ILE A 250 -10.98 -6.02 12.66
CA ILE A 250 -11.85 -4.86 12.45
C ILE A 250 -13.30 -5.25 12.69
N LYS A 251 -14.11 -4.30 13.14
CA LYS A 251 -15.50 -4.55 13.57
C LYS A 251 -16.44 -3.51 13.02
N ASN A 252 -17.71 -3.89 12.92
CA ASN A 252 -18.86 -3.02 12.74
C ASN A 252 -18.82 -2.13 11.50
N PHE A 253 -18.70 -2.72 10.31
CA PHE A 253 -18.86 -1.97 9.05
C PHE A 253 -19.90 -2.62 8.13
N ASN A 254 -20.52 -1.81 7.29
CA ASN A 254 -21.64 -2.19 6.44
C ASN A 254 -21.23 -2.12 4.95
N SER A 255 -21.76 -3.00 4.11
CA SER A 255 -21.57 -2.94 2.65
C SER A 255 -22.18 -1.70 2.00
N ARG A 256 -23.16 -1.06 2.63
CA ARG A 256 -23.62 0.29 2.30
C ARG A 256 -22.57 1.29 2.73
N LEU A 257 -21.62 1.59 1.85
CA LEU A 257 -20.52 2.51 2.12
C LEU A 257 -21.01 3.87 2.65
N SER A 258 -22.16 4.35 2.15
CA SER A 258 -22.79 5.60 2.60
C SER A 258 -23.27 5.60 4.05
N LYS A 259 -23.44 4.42 4.68
CA LYS A 259 -23.89 4.25 6.06
C LYS A 259 -22.75 4.06 7.06
N ASN A 260 -21.48 4.06 6.61
CA ASN A 260 -20.30 3.91 7.48
C ASN A 260 -19.80 5.28 7.97
N TYR A 261 -20.57 5.92 8.85
CA TYR A 261 -20.21 7.24 9.38
C TYR A 261 -19.08 7.20 10.41
N ASP A 262 -19.03 6.12 11.19
CA ASP A 262 -18.11 5.95 12.31
C ASP A 262 -16.72 5.52 11.86
N ASN A 263 -15.72 5.86 12.67
CA ASN A 263 -14.36 5.37 12.48
C ASN A 263 -14.28 3.89 12.85
N ILE A 264 -13.64 3.10 11.98
CA ILE A 264 -13.30 1.71 12.23
C ILE A 264 -11.93 1.70 12.89
N SER A 265 -11.90 1.57 14.22
CA SER A 265 -10.67 1.37 14.96
C SER A 265 -10.14 -0.04 14.73
N PHE A 266 -8.81 -0.17 14.59
CA PHE A 266 -8.13 -1.45 14.47
C PHE A 266 -6.88 -1.50 15.33
N LYS A 267 -6.55 -2.71 15.75
CA LYS A 267 -5.31 -3.02 16.46
C LYS A 267 -4.86 -4.42 16.08
N LEU A 268 -3.64 -4.53 15.60
CA LEU A 268 -2.98 -5.75 15.22
C LEU A 268 -1.70 -5.91 16.01
N PHE A 269 -1.35 -7.15 16.29
CA PHE A 269 -0.08 -7.54 16.89
C PHE A 269 0.62 -8.54 16.00
N GLY A 270 1.94 -8.60 16.05
CA GLY A 270 2.69 -9.60 15.32
C GLY A 270 3.95 -9.97 16.07
N GLU A 271 4.33 -11.25 15.99
CA GLU A 271 5.46 -11.79 16.74
C GLU A 271 6.52 -12.36 15.79
N LYS A 272 7.79 -12.13 16.12
CA LYS A 272 8.94 -12.74 15.43
C LYS A 272 10.13 -12.90 16.39
N GLY A 273 10.34 -14.11 16.88
CA GLY A 273 11.31 -14.33 17.97
C GLY A 273 10.85 -13.56 19.21
N ASP A 274 11.74 -12.77 19.80
CA ASP A 274 11.43 -11.94 20.98
C ASP A 274 10.78 -10.59 20.63
N THR A 275 10.56 -10.31 19.34
CA THR A 275 9.95 -9.07 18.86
C THR A 275 8.43 -9.15 18.89
N ILE A 276 7.77 -8.20 19.55
CA ILE A 276 6.32 -7.98 19.46
C ILE A 276 6.08 -6.62 18.79
N GLY A 277 5.64 -6.65 17.54
CA GLY A 277 5.19 -5.46 16.81
C GLY A 277 3.72 -5.16 17.08
N MET A 278 3.33 -3.90 16.90
CA MET A 278 1.95 -3.45 16.95
C MET A 278 1.63 -2.51 15.78
N ILE A 279 0.43 -2.65 15.21
CA ILE A 279 -0.17 -1.66 14.32
C ILE A 279 -1.51 -1.27 14.90
N LYS A 280 -1.79 0.02 15.01
CA LYS A 280 -3.11 0.50 15.47
C LYS A 280 -3.53 1.74 14.70
N GLY A 281 -4.82 1.97 14.59
CA GLY A 281 -5.32 3.12 13.86
C GLY A 281 -6.82 3.18 13.75
N GLU A 282 -7.27 4.12 12.93
CA GLU A 282 -8.66 4.37 12.60
C GLU A 282 -8.80 4.59 11.08
N LEU A 283 -9.81 3.94 10.50
CA LEU A 283 -10.20 4.09 9.10
C LEU A 283 -11.62 4.63 9.03
N ASN A 284 -11.83 5.71 8.29
CA ASN A 284 -13.16 6.19 7.95
C ASN A 284 -13.46 5.88 6.48
N LEU A 285 -14.33 4.90 6.23
CA LEU A 285 -14.66 4.45 4.86
C LEU A 285 -15.43 5.49 4.04
N LEU A 286 -16.18 6.38 4.69
CA LEU A 286 -16.95 7.41 3.99
C LEU A 286 -16.07 8.59 3.58
N LYS A 287 -15.19 9.03 4.48
CA LYS A 287 -14.23 10.12 4.23
C LYS A 287 -13.01 9.66 3.43
N LEU A 288 -12.74 8.35 3.42
CA LEU A 288 -11.53 7.74 2.86
C LEU A 288 -10.27 8.22 3.59
N ASP A 289 -10.39 8.37 4.91
CA ASP A 289 -9.32 8.84 5.78
C ASP A 289 -8.76 7.67 6.61
N LEU A 290 -7.44 7.55 6.67
CA LEU A 290 -6.72 6.57 7.49
C LEU A 290 -5.71 7.30 8.38
N GLN A 291 -5.70 6.95 9.66
CA GLN A 291 -4.63 7.30 10.59
C GLN A 291 -4.15 6.01 11.26
N ALA A 292 -2.85 5.72 11.18
CA ALA A 292 -2.28 4.52 11.77
C ALA A 292 -0.89 4.76 12.32
N THR A 293 -0.52 3.99 13.33
CA THR A 293 0.84 3.92 13.87
C THR A 293 1.32 2.47 13.83
N LEU A 294 2.49 2.26 13.25
CA LEU A 294 3.27 1.02 13.33
C LEU A 294 4.37 1.22 14.38
N ASP A 295 4.50 0.24 15.27
CA ASP A 295 5.53 0.20 16.31
C ASP A 295 6.18 -1.18 16.33
N ILE A 296 7.48 -1.22 16.05
CA ILE A 296 8.33 -2.40 16.12
C ILE A 296 9.47 -2.04 17.08
N PRO A 297 9.42 -2.45 18.35
CA PRO A 297 10.32 -1.95 19.37
C PRO A 297 11.75 -2.46 19.22
N GLU A 298 11.94 -3.68 18.74
CA GLU A 298 13.26 -4.26 18.51
C GLU A 298 13.16 -5.42 17.54
N LEU A 299 13.86 -5.40 16.41
CA LEU A 299 13.82 -6.41 15.35
C LEU A 299 15.23 -6.79 14.92
N ASN A 300 15.54 -8.08 14.97
CA ASN A 300 16.82 -8.60 14.48
C ASN A 300 16.86 -8.56 12.94
N LEU A 301 17.76 -7.72 12.40
CA LEU A 301 17.88 -7.48 10.97
C LEU A 301 18.44 -8.69 10.20
N THR A 302 19.22 -9.56 10.86
CA THR A 302 19.71 -10.80 10.24
C THR A 302 18.55 -11.79 9.96
N GLY A 303 17.44 -11.66 10.68
CA GLY A 303 16.19 -12.39 10.46
C GLY A 303 15.38 -11.91 9.25
N ILE A 304 15.83 -10.86 8.56
CA ILE A 304 15.14 -10.26 7.41
C ILE A 304 15.94 -10.56 6.15
N THR A 305 15.30 -11.26 5.21
CA THR A 305 15.94 -11.82 4.00
C THR A 305 16.65 -10.75 3.16
N GLU A 306 16.06 -9.55 3.07
CA GLU A 306 16.55 -8.40 2.33
C GLU A 306 17.88 -7.87 2.88
N PHE A 307 18.10 -7.97 4.19
CA PHE A 307 19.28 -7.40 4.85
C PHE A 307 20.43 -8.39 5.01
N ARG A 308 20.19 -9.70 4.91
CA ARG A 308 21.22 -10.75 5.08
C ARG A 308 22.43 -10.61 4.17
N LYS A 309 22.26 -10.00 2.99
CA LYS A 309 23.36 -9.76 2.04
C LYS A 309 24.29 -8.62 2.46
N TYR A 310 23.79 -7.71 3.31
CA TYR A 310 24.48 -6.48 3.68
C TYR A 310 24.97 -6.52 5.12
N LEU A 311 24.24 -7.20 6.01
CA LEU A 311 24.48 -7.23 7.44
C LEU A 311 24.75 -8.65 7.96
N SER A 312 25.83 -8.80 8.72
CA SER A 312 26.13 -10.01 9.50
C SER A 312 25.56 -9.97 10.91
N ASP A 313 25.21 -8.77 11.39
CA ASP A 313 24.60 -8.51 12.70
C ASP A 313 23.90 -7.15 12.66
N GLY A 314 22.92 -6.94 13.53
CA GLY A 314 22.22 -5.67 13.64
C GLY A 314 20.79 -5.81 14.15
N VAL A 315 20.36 -4.81 14.89
CA VAL A 315 19.03 -4.74 15.48
C VAL A 315 18.44 -3.37 15.22
N ALA A 316 17.15 -3.28 14.87
CA ALA A 316 16.49 -2.00 14.66
C ALA A 316 15.13 -1.90 15.36
N SER A 317 14.75 -0.69 15.71
CA SER A 317 13.41 -0.31 16.15
C SER A 317 12.79 0.66 15.15
N LEU A 318 11.49 0.55 14.92
CA LEU A 318 10.74 1.41 14.00
C LEU A 318 9.46 1.88 14.67
N GLN A 319 9.29 3.20 14.74
CA GLN A 319 8.00 3.82 15.01
C GLN A 319 7.61 4.66 13.80
N GLN A 320 6.44 4.43 13.22
CA GLN A 320 5.96 5.13 12.03
C GLN A 320 4.49 5.50 12.17
N ASP A 321 4.17 6.77 11.97
CA ASP A 321 2.81 7.25 11.75
C ASP A 321 2.52 7.35 10.25
N ILE A 322 1.29 6.98 9.91
CA ILE A 322 0.74 6.94 8.57
C ILE A 322 -0.55 7.75 8.59
N GLN A 323 -0.65 8.72 7.69
CA GLN A 323 -1.88 9.45 7.44
C GLN A 323 -2.19 9.37 5.94
N MET A 324 -3.39 8.93 5.61
CA MET A 324 -3.89 8.97 4.23
C MET A 324 -5.25 9.66 4.21
N ASP A 325 -5.46 10.47 3.20
CA ASP A 325 -6.76 11.06 2.86
C ASP A 325 -6.96 10.96 1.34
N LYS A 326 -8.12 11.40 0.87
CA LYS A 326 -8.49 11.38 -0.56
C LYS A 326 -7.43 11.91 -1.53
N TYR A 327 -6.59 12.84 -1.08
CA TYR A 327 -5.63 13.53 -1.92
C TYR A 327 -4.20 13.06 -1.66
N ASP A 328 -3.91 12.72 -0.41
CA ASP A 328 -2.55 12.67 0.08
C ASP A 328 -2.22 11.49 0.99
N VAL A 329 -0.95 11.11 0.91
CA VAL A 329 -0.31 10.15 1.79
C VAL A 329 0.85 10.85 2.47
N ALA A 330 0.83 10.85 3.80
CA ALA A 330 1.90 11.35 4.63
C ALA A 330 2.41 10.25 5.55
N LEU A 331 3.73 10.18 5.69
CA LEU A 331 4.42 9.23 6.55
C LEU A 331 5.42 10.01 7.39
N GLN A 332 5.57 9.65 8.65
CA GLN A 332 6.66 10.12 9.47
C GLN A 332 7.08 9.02 10.43
N GLY A 333 8.36 8.98 10.77
CA GLY A 333 8.82 7.94 11.67
C GLY A 333 10.23 8.14 12.18
N ASN A 334 10.55 7.30 13.14
CA ASN A 334 11.87 7.18 13.77
C ASN A 334 12.34 5.74 13.60
N LEU A 335 13.50 5.59 12.98
CA LEU A 335 14.23 4.33 12.87
C LEU A 335 15.49 4.44 13.73
N THR A 336 15.67 3.53 14.66
CA THR A 336 16.93 3.40 15.41
C THR A 336 17.54 2.06 15.07
N ALA A 337 18.78 2.03 14.62
CA ALA A 337 19.50 0.81 14.33
C ALA A 337 20.79 0.76 15.15
N LYS A 338 21.04 -0.37 15.81
CA LYS A 338 22.15 -0.59 16.73
C LYS A 338 22.91 -1.83 16.36
N ARG A 339 24.18 -1.88 16.77
CA ARG A 339 25.04 -3.07 16.63
C ARG A 339 25.15 -3.57 15.19
N MET A 340 25.02 -2.69 14.19
CA MET A 340 25.08 -3.08 12.78
C MET A 340 26.51 -3.45 12.38
N LYS A 341 26.68 -4.63 11.80
CA LYS A 341 27.94 -5.12 11.23
C LYS A 341 27.76 -5.41 9.74
N LEU A 342 28.52 -4.73 8.90
CA LEU A 342 28.49 -4.94 7.45
C LEU A 342 29.29 -6.18 7.07
N VAL A 343 28.85 -6.88 6.02
CA VAL A 343 29.56 -8.07 5.50
C VAL A 343 30.84 -7.69 4.72
N GLU A 344 30.85 -6.55 4.00
CA GLU A 344 31.94 -6.19 3.06
C GLU A 344 32.40 -4.70 3.13
N ASN A 345 32.78 -4.16 4.31
CA ASN A 345 33.54 -2.91 4.33
C ASN A 345 34.37 -2.67 5.62
N PRO A 346 35.72 -2.76 5.57
CA PRO A 346 36.61 -2.50 6.72
C PRO A 346 36.60 -1.04 7.23
N LEU A 347 36.12 -0.07 6.43
CA LEU A 347 36.08 1.35 6.83
C LEU A 347 34.80 1.73 7.61
N LEU A 348 33.86 0.79 7.73
CA LEU A 348 32.56 0.96 8.41
C LEU A 348 32.27 -0.24 9.33
N GLU A 349 33.32 -0.81 9.95
CA GLU A 349 33.27 -2.09 10.69
C GLU A 349 32.11 -2.19 11.69
N LYS A 350 31.70 -1.06 12.29
CA LYS A 350 30.53 -0.96 13.17
C LYS A 350 29.86 0.39 13.01
N ILE A 351 28.53 0.40 12.91
CA ILE A 351 27.71 1.59 13.13
C ILE A 351 27.08 1.38 14.51
N GLN A 352 27.57 2.12 15.51
CA GLN A 352 27.25 1.82 16.91
C GLN A 352 25.80 2.18 17.25
N ASP A 353 25.30 3.33 16.81
CA ASP A 353 23.89 3.71 16.96
C ASP A 353 23.48 4.69 15.83
N LEU A 354 22.64 4.24 14.91
CA LEU A 354 22.06 5.06 13.85
C LEU A 354 20.64 5.46 14.25
N GLU A 355 20.36 6.75 14.30
CA GLU A 355 19.02 7.29 14.44
C GLU A 355 18.67 8.05 13.17
N ILE A 356 17.53 7.71 12.58
CA ILE A 356 16.96 8.37 11.41
C ILE A 356 15.55 8.81 11.77
N ARG A 357 15.31 10.12 11.72
CA ARG A 357 13.96 10.67 11.67
C ARG A 357 13.63 11.00 10.24
N TYR A 358 12.47 10.56 9.77
CA TYR A 358 12.04 10.79 8.41
C TYR A 358 10.62 11.30 8.33
N ARG A 359 10.34 12.04 7.27
CA ARG A 359 9.01 12.49 6.90
C ARG A 359 8.87 12.49 5.40
N TYR A 360 7.74 12.00 4.90
CA TYR A 360 7.34 12.05 3.51
C TYR A 360 5.94 12.64 3.39
N ASN A 361 5.70 13.40 2.33
CA ASN A 361 4.36 13.87 1.97
C ASN A 361 4.17 13.80 0.44
N SER A 362 3.03 13.27 -0.01
CA SER A 362 2.73 13.19 -1.45
C SER A 362 2.52 14.54 -2.14
N ARG A 363 2.17 15.60 -1.41
CA ARG A 363 1.99 16.95 -1.97
C ARG A 363 3.30 17.52 -2.48
N ASP A 364 4.34 17.47 -1.64
CA ASP A 364 5.66 17.98 -1.98
C ASP A 364 6.55 16.92 -2.67
N ARG A 365 6.16 15.64 -2.59
CA ARG A 365 6.88 14.47 -3.12
C ARG A 365 8.32 14.38 -2.60
N GLN A 366 8.56 14.87 -1.39
CA GLN A 366 9.91 14.92 -0.81
C GLN A 366 10.03 14.03 0.42
N LEU A 367 11.14 13.30 0.48
CA LEU A 367 11.59 12.64 1.70
C LEU A 367 12.56 13.57 2.44
N TYR A 368 12.15 13.97 3.63
CA TYR A 368 12.97 14.69 4.59
C TYR A 368 13.60 13.70 5.56
N LEU A 369 14.91 13.85 5.78
CA LEU A 369 15.69 13.02 6.69
C LEU A 369 16.45 13.90 7.67
N ASN A 370 16.60 13.40 8.88
CA ASN A 370 17.50 13.91 9.89
C ASN A 370 18.21 12.72 10.53
N THR A 371 19.53 12.68 10.43
CA THR A 371 20.31 11.52 10.86
C THR A 371 21.44 11.92 11.81
N ASN A 372 21.72 11.07 12.80
CA ASN A 372 22.88 11.25 13.68
C ASN A 372 24.19 10.69 13.07
N PHE A 373 24.14 10.10 11.87
CA PHE A 373 25.26 9.35 11.28
C PHE A 373 26.54 10.19 11.15
N VAL A 374 26.42 11.38 10.58
CA VAL A 374 27.58 12.27 10.34
C VAL A 374 28.15 12.77 11.67
N LYS A 375 27.28 13.10 12.63
CA LYS A 375 27.69 13.52 13.97
C LYS A 375 28.51 12.43 14.66
N ASN A 376 28.00 11.19 14.65
CA ASN A 376 28.69 10.05 15.26
C ASN A 376 30.04 9.78 14.59
N LYS A 377 30.15 9.91 13.26
CA LYS A 377 31.43 9.76 12.56
C LYS A 377 32.44 10.86 12.88
N ILE A 378 32.00 12.11 13.04
CA ILE A 378 32.88 13.20 13.47
C ILE A 378 33.39 12.94 14.90
N ASP A 379 32.51 12.49 15.80
CA ASP A 379 32.90 12.21 17.19
C ASP A 379 33.84 11.00 17.30
N GLU A 380 33.64 9.94 16.51
CA GLU A 380 34.61 8.83 16.36
C GLU A 380 35.99 9.32 15.88
N MET A 381 36.04 10.28 14.95
CA MET A 381 37.30 10.84 14.44
C MET A 381 38.01 11.78 15.42
N LYS A 382 37.30 12.36 16.39
CA LYS A 382 37.91 13.20 17.45
C LYS A 382 38.50 12.38 18.59
N ASN A 383 37.98 11.17 18.80
CA ASN A 383 38.34 10.30 19.92
C ASN A 383 39.41 9.24 19.56
N ASN A 384 39.81 9.17 18.28
CA ASN A 384 40.95 8.40 17.76
C ASN A 384 42.03 9.36 17.27
#